data_AF-A0A533YPK0-F1
#
_entry.id   AF-A0A533YPK0-F1
#
_cell.length_a   1.000
_cell.length_b   1.000
_cell.length_c   1.000
_cell.angle_alpha   90.00
_cell.angle_beta   90.00
_cell.angle_gamma   90.00
#
_symmetry.space_group_name_H-M   'P 1'
#
loop_
_entity.id
_entity.type
_entity.pdbx_description
1 polymer ?
#
loop_
_entity_poly.entity_id
_entity_poly.type
_entity_poly.pdbx_seq_one_letter_code
_entity_poly.pdbx_strand_id
1 'polypeptide(L)' 'MDKHQYPRAFRKAVPRLRKGGLLISDNVLWSGKVLHHKPDGDTAGILTYNRLIYSSKELFTTIIPLRDGVSVSVRL' A
#
# COMPACT_ATOMS: atom_id res chain seq x y z
N MET A 1 -9.01 5.75 8.17
CA MET A 1 -8.54 6.41 6.95
C MET A 1 -9.24 5.75 5.79
N ASP A 2 -9.83 6.55 4.93
CA ASP A 2 -10.46 6.05 3.72
C ASP A 2 -9.36 5.59 2.74
N LYS A 3 -9.65 4.59 1.91
CA LYS A 3 -8.61 3.94 1.12
C LYS A 3 -8.08 4.83 -0.01
N HIS A 4 -8.90 5.72 -0.55
CA HIS A 4 -8.46 6.77 -1.48
C HIS A 4 -7.35 7.68 -0.92
N GLN A 5 -7.17 7.72 0.41
CA GLN A 5 -6.14 8.54 1.07
C GLN A 5 -4.79 7.83 1.18
N TYR A 6 -4.71 6.52 0.92
CA TYR A 6 -3.48 5.73 1.07
C TYR A 6 -2.30 6.28 0.24
N PRO A 7 -2.48 6.69 -1.03
CA PRO A 7 -1.40 7.32 -1.79
C PRO A 7 -0.86 8.61 -1.13
N ARG A 8 -1.74 9.40 -0.51
CA ARG A 8 -1.33 10.62 0.21
C ARG A 8 -0.61 10.27 1.51
N ALA A 9 -1.08 9.26 2.23
CA ALA A 9 -0.42 8.77 3.44
C ALA A 9 0.98 8.25 3.13
N PHE A 10 1.14 7.45 2.07
CA PHE A 10 2.44 6.97 1.57
C PHE A 10 3.44 8.11 1.38
N ARG A 11 3.07 9.13 0.61
CA ARG A 11 3.97 10.28 0.30
C ARG A 11 4.40 11.05 1.54
N LYS A 12 3.59 11.03 2.61
CA LYS A 12 3.92 11.67 3.89
C LYS A 12 4.74 10.76 4.82
N ALA A 13 4.47 9.46 4.80
CA ALA A 13 5.06 8.49 5.70
C ALA A 13 6.48 8.09 5.28
N VAL A 14 6.70 7.78 3.99
CA VAL A 14 7.98 7.23 3.51
C VAL A 14 9.17 8.12 3.82
N PRO A 15 9.14 9.45 3.56
CA PRO A 15 10.27 10.32 3.87
C PRO A 15 10.62 10.37 5.36
N ARG A 16 9.66 10.06 6.26
CA ARG A 16 9.79 10.12 7.71
C ARG A 16 10.22 8.80 8.35
N LEU A 17 10.22 7.69 7.60
CA LEU A 17 10.71 6.41 8.09
C LEU A 17 12.22 6.44 8.22
N ARG A 18 12.80 6.01 9.33
CA ARG A 18 14.25 5.75 9.35
C ARG A 18 14.59 4.58 8.41
N LYS A 19 15.85 4.51 7.94
CA LYS A 19 16.38 3.30 7.30
C LYS A 19 16.22 2.09 8.23
N GLY A 20 15.76 0.96 7.69
CA GLY A 20 15.32 -0.23 8.43
C GLY A 20 13.94 -0.10 9.09
N GLY A 21 13.28 1.05 9.00
CA GLY A 21 11.92 1.25 9.51
C GLY A 21 10.87 0.53 8.66
N LEU A 22 9.74 0.18 9.28
CA LEU A 22 8.65 -0.54 8.63
C LEU A 22 7.45 0.37 8.32
N LEU A 23 6.93 0.27 7.11
CA LEU A 23 5.59 0.71 6.73
C LEU A 23 4.72 -0.53 6.60
N ILE A 24 3.68 -0.62 7.43
CA ILE A 24 2.70 -1.72 7.40
C ILE A 24 1.36 -1.15 6.96
N SER A 25 0.66 -1.83 6.06
CA SER A 25 -0.67 -1.41 5.62
C SER A 25 -1.60 -2.61 5.40
N ASP A 26 -2.81 -2.50 5.93
CA ASP A 26 -3.83 -3.55 5.94
C ASP A 26 -4.85 -3.37 4.80
N ASN A 27 -5.50 -4.47 4.43
CA ASN A 27 -6.49 -4.63 3.36
C ASN A 27 -5.99 -4.19 1.98
N VAL A 28 -4.78 -4.63 1.60
CA VAL A 28 -4.19 -4.30 0.30
C VAL A 28 -4.73 -5.18 -0.86
N LEU A 29 -5.39 -6.31 -0.56
CA LEU A 29 -6.11 -7.11 -1.56
C LEU A 29 -7.56 -6.63 -1.73
N TRP A 30 -8.07 -5.82 -0.80
CA TRP A 30 -9.36 -5.11 -0.86
C TRP A 30 -10.55 -5.99 -1.27
N SER A 31 -10.68 -7.14 -0.62
CA SER A 31 -11.68 -8.18 -0.83
C SER A 31 -11.74 -8.66 -2.28
N GLY A 32 -10.60 -8.68 -2.95
CA GLY A 32 -10.49 -9.02 -4.37
C GLY A 32 -10.95 -7.92 -5.33
N LYS A 33 -11.50 -6.79 -4.84
CA LYS A 33 -11.96 -5.67 -5.68
C LYS A 33 -10.85 -5.08 -6.53
N VAL A 34 -9.58 -5.24 -6.14
CA VAL A 34 -8.41 -4.85 -6.94
C VAL A 34 -8.37 -5.54 -8.32
N LEU A 35 -9.12 -6.63 -8.51
CA LEU A 35 -9.23 -7.35 -9.78
C LEU A 35 -10.41 -6.86 -10.65
N HIS A 36 -11.24 -5.94 -10.16
CA HIS A 36 -12.41 -5.46 -10.89
C HIS A 36 -12.01 -4.50 -12.03
N HIS A 37 -12.73 -4.59 -13.15
CA HIS A 37 -12.44 -3.79 -14.35
C HIS A 37 -12.82 -2.30 -14.20
N LYS A 38 -13.75 -1.97 -13.30
CA LYS A 38 -14.22 -0.59 -13.04
C LYS A 38 -14.08 -0.28 -11.54
N PRO A 39 -12.90 0.17 -11.08
CA PRO A 39 -12.67 0.45 -9.68
C PRO A 39 -13.44 1.70 -9.22
N ASP A 40 -14.03 1.63 -8.03
CA ASP A 40 -14.50 2.82 -7.30
C ASP A 40 -13.33 3.65 -6.76
N GLY A 41 -13.61 4.80 -6.15
CA GLY A 41 -12.57 5.73 -5.66
C GLY A 41 -11.62 5.09 -4.63
N ASP A 42 -12.14 4.25 -3.74
CA ASP A 42 -11.34 3.57 -2.73
C ASP A 42 -10.49 2.45 -3.33
N THR A 43 -11.05 1.69 -4.26
CA THR A 43 -10.34 0.63 -5.01
C THR A 43 -9.23 1.23 -5.86
N ALA A 44 -9.50 2.36 -6.54
CA ALA A 44 -8.48 3.11 -7.28
C ALA A 44 -7.36 3.63 -6.35
N GLY A 45 -7.73 4.03 -5.13
CA GLY A 45 -6.81 4.37 -4.05
C GLY A 45 -5.86 3.23 -3.69
N ILE A 46 -6.40 2.05 -3.41
CA ILE A 46 -5.60 0.85 -3.11
C ILE A 46 -4.71 0.45 -4.28
N LEU A 47 -5.24 0.43 -5.52
CA LEU A 47 -4.45 0.10 -6.70
C LEU A 47 -3.27 1.06 -6.88
N THR A 48 -3.51 2.35 -6.71
CA THR A 48 -2.46 3.37 -6.76
C THR A 48 -1.45 3.18 -5.65
N TYR A 49 -1.92 2.92 -4.42
CA TYR A 49 -1.05 2.67 -3.28
C TYR A 49 -0.16 1.44 -3.47
N ASN A 50 -0.74 0.30 -3.90
CA ASN A 50 0.00 -0.94 -4.18
C ASN A 50 1.08 -0.69 -5.24
N ARG A 51 0.76 0.05 -6.31
CA ARG A 51 1.76 0.44 -7.31
C ARG A 51 2.88 1.29 -6.71
N LEU A 52 2.58 2.24 -5.82
CA LEU A 52 3.58 3.09 -5.19
C LEU A 52 4.54 2.32 -4.30
N ILE A 53 4.03 1.43 -3.44
CA ILE A 53 4.89 0.66 -2.53
C ILE A 53 5.78 -0.35 -3.26
N TYR A 54 5.32 -0.89 -4.40
CA TYR A 54 6.10 -1.83 -5.21
C TYR A 54 7.07 -1.15 -6.19
N SER A 55 6.78 0.08 -6.63
CA SER A 55 7.66 0.83 -7.55
C SER A 55 8.69 1.70 -6.83
N SER A 56 8.56 1.89 -5.52
CA SER A 56 9.49 2.70 -4.73
C SER A 56 10.86 2.02 -4.60
N LYS A 57 11.92 2.72 -5.02
CA LYS A 57 13.31 2.28 -4.83
C LYS A 57 13.79 2.40 -3.38
N GLU A 58 13.08 3.16 -2.55
CA GLU A 58 13.41 3.34 -1.13
C GLU A 58 12.87 2.21 -0.25
N LEU A 59 12.02 1.35 -0.81
CA LEU A 59 11.32 0.31 -0.06
C LEU A 59 11.59 -1.07 -0.65
N PHE A 60 11.78 -2.05 0.22
CA PHE A 60 11.60 -3.45 -0.13
C PHE A 60 10.26 -3.92 0.42
N THR A 61 9.35 -4.33 -0.48
CA THR A 61 7.93 -4.56 -0.17
C THR A 61 7.53 -6.00 -0.47
N THR A 62 6.76 -6.60 0.44
CA THR A 62 6.04 -7.86 0.20
C THR A 62 4.59 -7.77 0.69
N ILE A 63 3.70 -8.57 0.09
CA ILE A 63 2.33 -8.77 0.58
C ILE A 63 2.27 -10.13 1.25
N ILE A 64 1.88 -10.14 2.51
CA ILE A 64 1.58 -11.34 3.27
C ILE A 64 0.07 -11.62 3.10
N PRO A 65 -0.33 -12.80 2.59
CA PRO A 65 -1.74 -13.15 2.34
C PRO A 65 -2.45 -13.55 3.64
N LEU A 66 -2.43 -12.65 4.64
CA LEU A 66 -3.20 -12.78 5.86
C LEU A 66 -4.45 -11.91 5.75
N ARG A 67 -5.62 -12.49 6.02
CA ARG A 67 -6.93 -11.83 5.87
C ARG A 67 -7.06 -11.20 4.48
N ASP A 68 -7.30 -9.89 4.43
CA ASP A 68 -7.48 -9.15 3.19
C ASP A 68 -6.15 -8.58 2.62
N GLY A 69 -5.05 -9.23 2.96
CA GLY A 69 -3.69 -8.87 2.59
C GLY A 69 -3.11 -7.76 3.46
N VAL A 70 -1.89 -8.01 3.95
CA VAL A 70 -1.09 -7.02 4.68
C VAL A 70 0.19 -6.78 3.88
N SER A 71 0.45 -5.54 3.48
CA SER A 71 1.76 -5.18 2.93
C SER A 71 2.73 -4.83 4.04
N VAL A 72 3.93 -5.38 3.96
CA VAL A 72 5.07 -5.01 4.81
C VAL A 72 6.18 -4.48 3.91
N SER A 73 6.54 -3.22 4.14
CA SER A 73 7.61 -2.54 3.42
C SER A 73 8.70 -2.08 4.38
N VAL A 74 9.95 -2.48 4.15
CA VAL A 74 11.11 -1.98 4.90
C VAL A 74 11.79 -0.87 4.11
N ARG A 75 12.12 0.25 4.78
CA ARG A 75 12.92 1.32 4.15
C ARG A 75 14.37 0.88 4.07
N LEU A 76 14.94 0.92 2.87
CA LEU A 76 16.31 0.52 2.57
C LEU A 76 17.35 1.57 2.98
#